data_AF-A0A2D5ATB6-F1
#
_entry.id   AF-A0A2D5ATB6-F1
#
_cell.length_a   1.000
_cell.length_b   1.000
_cell.length_c   1.000
_cell.angle_alpha   90.00
_cell.angle_beta   90.00
_cell.angle_gamma   90.00
#
_symmetry.space_group_name_H-M   'P 1'
#
loop_
_entity.id
_entity.type
_entity.pdbx_description
1 polymer ?
#
loop_
_entity_poly.entity_id
_entity_poly.type
_entity_poly.pdbx_seq_one_letter_code
_entity_poly.pdbx_strand_id
1 'polypeptide(L)'
;MDGGFASRIFGHDPQMCSTTGLTDEELSWLCAQDPAALSADPGGKRRAQIVGNIASEFRLSLSAASRSSRNAGGPGPAWLDHFPGSAEFRGAVLGGDRLPLAFARFALHDARSKGHAELVPVIELEFALARLRREAAGGRLGALASHHLPHPPGNDRGAELSVSDMERNHAADTLWLSPQARIVDLPSGTHAWCETLQAHLENGLPAPRPSGFHPELQEGILLFAHTTGARHRPALVRTERLEPPVDELLKRSRTGLTSEARSEFARAQGAEPEDLERFLVDFLDEGVLVR
;
A
#
# COMPACT_ATOMS: atom_id res chain seq x y z
N MET A 1 -21.71 16.43 -2.72
CA MET A 1 -22.96 15.66 -2.84
C MET A 1 -23.68 15.72 -1.50
N ASP A 2 -25.00 15.86 -1.50
CA ASP A 2 -25.83 15.78 -0.29
C ASP A 2 -25.86 14.32 0.22
N GLY A 3 -25.49 14.09 1.49
CA GLY A 3 -25.53 12.76 2.10
C GLY A 3 -26.92 12.13 2.13
N GLY A 4 -27.98 12.96 2.07
CA GLY A 4 -29.36 12.48 1.97
C GLY A 4 -29.72 11.91 0.59
N PHE A 5 -28.97 12.23 -0.46
CA PHE A 5 -29.20 11.74 -1.83
C PHE A 5 -28.74 10.29 -1.98
N ALA A 6 -27.52 9.99 -1.53
CA ALA A 6 -26.96 8.63 -1.57
C ALA A 6 -27.79 7.63 -0.75
N SER A 7 -28.17 7.98 0.50
CA SER A 7 -29.02 7.12 1.33
C SER A 7 -30.39 6.82 0.71
N ARG A 8 -30.98 7.75 -0.05
CA ARG A 8 -32.28 7.52 -0.72
C ARG A 8 -32.16 6.62 -1.95
N ILE A 9 -31.06 6.70 -2.69
CA ILE A 9 -30.76 5.76 -3.79
C ILE A 9 -30.52 4.36 -3.25
N PHE A 10 -29.73 4.22 -2.17
CA PHE A 10 -29.50 2.91 -1.53
C PHE A 10 -30.78 2.32 -0.89
N GLY A 11 -31.73 3.16 -0.48
CA GLY A 11 -33.04 2.75 0.04
C GLY A 11 -34.09 2.39 -1.03
N HIS A 12 -33.70 2.30 -2.31
CA HIS A 12 -34.60 2.06 -3.45
C HIS A 12 -35.79 3.05 -3.53
N ASP A 13 -35.59 4.31 -3.14
CA ASP A 13 -36.60 5.35 -3.35
C ASP A 13 -36.88 5.49 -4.86
N PRO A 14 -38.08 5.10 -5.35
CA PRO A 14 -38.37 5.06 -6.79
C PRO A 14 -38.26 6.43 -7.45
N GLN A 15 -38.58 7.48 -6.68
CA GLN A 15 -38.57 8.85 -7.16
C GLN A 15 -37.12 9.33 -7.33
N MET A 16 -36.23 8.96 -6.41
CA MET A 16 -34.81 9.31 -6.52
C MET A 16 -34.09 8.49 -7.58
N CYS A 17 -34.32 7.17 -7.65
CA CYS A 17 -33.74 6.33 -8.71
C CYS A 17 -34.06 6.85 -10.11
N SER A 18 -35.30 7.30 -10.36
CA SER A 18 -35.73 7.84 -11.66
C SER A 18 -35.11 9.19 -12.04
N THR A 19 -34.59 9.96 -11.08
CA THR A 19 -34.02 11.30 -11.32
C THR A 19 -32.50 11.30 -11.47
N THR A 20 -31.85 10.15 -11.24
CA THR A 20 -30.39 10.00 -11.37
C THR A 20 -29.88 10.04 -12.81
N GLY A 21 -30.76 9.77 -13.79
CA GLY A 21 -30.38 9.58 -15.20
C GLY A 21 -29.54 8.32 -15.45
N LEU A 22 -29.39 7.45 -14.44
CA LEU A 22 -28.67 6.19 -14.53
C LEU A 22 -29.60 5.10 -15.08
N THR A 23 -29.03 4.20 -15.87
CA THR A 23 -29.72 2.99 -16.32
C THR A 23 -29.96 2.02 -15.17
N ASP A 24 -30.91 1.08 -15.34
CA ASP A 24 -31.18 0.04 -14.33
C ASP A 24 -29.94 -0.82 -14.01
N GLU A 25 -29.02 -0.97 -14.98
CA GLU A 25 -27.75 -1.67 -14.81
C GLU A 25 -26.77 -0.87 -13.93
N GLU A 26 -26.67 0.45 -14.13
CA GLU A 26 -25.82 1.35 -13.32
C GLU A 26 -26.39 1.55 -11.90
N LEU A 27 -27.72 1.62 -11.76
CA LEU A 27 -28.39 1.58 -10.46
C LEU A 27 -28.13 0.25 -9.75
N SER A 28 -28.17 -0.87 -10.49
CA SER A 28 -27.76 -2.17 -9.96
C SER A 28 -26.29 -2.19 -9.52
N TRP A 29 -25.38 -1.43 -10.15
CA TRP A 29 -23.98 -1.34 -9.73
C TRP A 29 -23.80 -0.49 -8.47
N LEU A 30 -24.60 0.57 -8.33
CA LEU A 30 -24.65 1.37 -7.10
C LEU A 30 -25.22 0.53 -5.94
N CYS A 31 -26.37 -0.12 -6.13
CA CYS A 31 -26.93 -1.06 -5.15
C CYS A 31 -26.04 -2.30 -4.94
N ALA A 32 -25.16 -2.68 -5.88
CA ALA A 32 -24.20 -3.77 -5.68
C ALA A 32 -23.12 -3.47 -4.64
N GLN A 33 -23.01 -2.21 -4.18
CA GLN A 33 -22.21 -1.89 -3.00
C GLN A 33 -22.99 -2.06 -1.70
N ASP A 34 -24.33 -2.13 -1.69
CA ASP A 34 -25.12 -2.31 -0.46
C ASP A 34 -24.79 -3.64 0.27
N PRO A 35 -24.37 -3.61 1.56
CA PRO A 35 -24.08 -4.81 2.35
C PRO A 35 -25.27 -5.75 2.48
N ALA A 36 -26.50 -5.22 2.47
CA ALA A 36 -27.71 -6.03 2.55
C ALA A 36 -27.94 -6.79 1.23
N ALA A 37 -27.75 -6.13 0.08
CA ALA A 37 -27.84 -6.76 -1.24
C ALA A 37 -26.76 -7.84 -1.47
N LEU A 38 -25.53 -7.66 -0.94
CA LEU A 38 -24.48 -8.69 -0.98
C LEU A 38 -24.78 -9.88 -0.09
N SER A 39 -25.42 -9.65 1.06
CA SER A 39 -25.88 -10.70 1.96
C SER A 39 -27.09 -11.46 1.39
N ALA A 40 -27.88 -10.80 0.55
CA ALA A 40 -29.06 -11.36 -0.12
C ALA A 40 -28.79 -11.91 -1.54
N ASP A 41 -27.53 -11.96 -2.00
CA ASP A 41 -27.14 -12.40 -3.35
C ASP A 41 -27.60 -13.85 -3.63
N PRO A 42 -28.70 -14.07 -4.40
CA PRO A 42 -29.34 -15.37 -4.52
C PRO A 42 -28.48 -16.43 -5.21
N GLY A 43 -27.38 -16.03 -5.86
CA GLY A 43 -26.41 -16.92 -6.49
C GLY A 43 -25.01 -16.85 -5.89
N GLY A 44 -24.77 -15.99 -4.90
CA GLY A 44 -23.47 -15.80 -4.23
C GLY A 44 -22.31 -15.36 -5.15
N LYS A 45 -22.56 -15.06 -6.43
CA LYS A 45 -21.52 -14.76 -7.43
C LYS A 45 -20.78 -13.46 -7.11
N ARG A 46 -21.50 -12.45 -6.64
CA ARG A 46 -20.94 -11.12 -6.33
C ARG A 46 -20.13 -11.19 -5.05
N ARG A 47 -20.66 -11.87 -4.04
CA ARG A 47 -19.93 -12.19 -2.80
C ARG A 47 -18.65 -12.96 -3.12
N ALA A 48 -18.74 -13.99 -3.96
CA ALA A 48 -17.59 -14.79 -4.38
C ALA A 48 -16.52 -13.95 -5.12
N GLN A 49 -16.93 -12.99 -5.96
CA GLN A 49 -15.99 -12.09 -6.64
C GLN A 49 -15.27 -11.15 -5.66
N ILE A 50 -16.00 -10.51 -4.73
CA ILE A 50 -15.41 -9.62 -3.72
C ILE A 50 -14.44 -10.40 -2.84
N VAL A 51 -14.90 -11.54 -2.32
CA VAL A 51 -14.09 -12.45 -1.49
C VAL A 51 -12.88 -12.94 -2.25
N GLY A 52 -13.03 -13.32 -3.52
CA GLY A 52 -11.92 -13.75 -4.39
C GLY A 52 -10.87 -12.66 -4.58
N ASN A 53 -11.29 -11.41 -4.83
CA ASN A 53 -10.37 -10.28 -4.97
C ASN A 53 -9.61 -10.01 -3.66
N ILE A 54 -10.31 -9.97 -2.53
CA ILE A 54 -9.69 -9.79 -1.20
C ILE A 54 -8.72 -10.94 -0.90
N ALA A 55 -9.16 -12.18 -1.13
CA ALA A 55 -8.36 -13.36 -0.90
C ALA A 55 -7.09 -13.37 -1.75
N SER A 56 -7.16 -12.86 -2.99
CA SER A 56 -5.98 -12.73 -3.86
C SER A 56 -4.98 -11.67 -3.38
N GLU A 57 -5.44 -10.62 -2.69
CA GLU A 57 -4.59 -9.54 -2.18
C GLU A 57 -4.00 -9.84 -0.79
N PHE A 58 -4.69 -10.64 0.03
CA PHE A 58 -4.35 -10.94 1.43
C PHE A 58 -4.04 -12.43 1.66
N ARG A 59 -3.38 -13.07 0.67
CA ARG A 59 -3.11 -14.51 0.68
C ARG A 59 -2.26 -14.92 1.87
N LEU A 60 -1.23 -14.13 2.23
CA LEU A 60 -0.33 -14.46 3.34
C LEU A 60 -1.05 -14.36 4.68
N SER A 61 -1.81 -13.28 4.89
CA SER A 61 -2.59 -13.06 6.10
C SER A 61 -3.62 -14.17 6.31
N LEU A 62 -4.36 -14.53 5.26
CA LEU A 62 -5.35 -15.60 5.32
C LEU A 62 -4.71 -16.98 5.57
N SER A 63 -3.54 -17.24 4.98
CA SER A 63 -2.77 -18.46 5.22
C SER A 63 -2.29 -18.56 6.66
N ALA A 64 -1.68 -17.49 7.17
CA ALA A 64 -1.22 -17.40 8.56
C ALA A 64 -2.39 -17.55 9.55
N ALA A 65 -3.49 -16.86 9.29
CA ALA A 65 -4.70 -16.89 10.12
C ALA A 65 -5.39 -18.27 10.10
N SER A 66 -5.33 -19.02 8.99
CA SER A 66 -5.90 -20.38 8.94
C SER A 66 -5.27 -21.33 9.97
N ARG A 67 -4.06 -21.01 10.47
CA ARG A 67 -3.31 -21.80 11.43
C ARG A 67 -3.55 -21.40 12.89
N SER A 68 -3.82 -20.13 13.19
CA SER A 68 -3.86 -19.62 14.57
C SER A 68 -5.03 -20.13 15.43
N SER A 69 -6.01 -20.87 14.86
CA SER A 69 -7.04 -21.54 15.65
C SER A 69 -6.65 -22.96 16.03
N ARG A 70 -6.73 -23.27 17.33
CA ARG A 70 -6.59 -24.64 17.86
C ARG A 70 -7.77 -25.54 17.50
N ASN A 71 -8.89 -24.95 17.08
CA ASN A 71 -10.07 -25.65 16.56
C ASN A 71 -10.02 -25.59 15.03
N ALA A 72 -10.55 -26.61 14.34
CA ALA A 72 -10.38 -26.87 12.90
C ALA A 72 -10.95 -25.80 11.90
N GLY A 73 -11.01 -24.52 12.29
CA GLY A 73 -11.33 -23.38 11.43
C GLY A 73 -10.60 -22.13 11.92
N GLY A 74 -9.37 -21.94 11.44
CA GLY A 74 -8.59 -20.71 11.66
C GLY A 74 -9.37 -19.41 11.41
N PRO A 75 -8.97 -18.27 12.00
CA PRO A 75 -9.57 -16.97 11.66
C PRO A 75 -9.53 -16.62 10.16
N GLY A 76 -8.65 -17.24 9.36
CA GLY A 76 -8.51 -16.94 7.92
C GLY A 76 -9.81 -17.06 7.13
N PRO A 77 -10.41 -18.26 6.99
CA PRO A 77 -11.70 -18.42 6.34
C PRO A 77 -12.82 -17.62 7.01
N ALA A 78 -12.81 -17.53 8.35
CA ALA A 78 -13.81 -16.80 9.11
C ALA A 78 -13.77 -15.29 8.86
N TRP A 79 -12.60 -14.69 8.58
CA TRP A 79 -12.50 -13.27 8.24
C TRP A 79 -13.23 -12.93 6.95
N LEU A 80 -13.13 -13.78 5.93
CA LEU A 80 -13.83 -13.58 4.66
C LEU A 80 -15.35 -13.71 4.83
N ASP A 81 -15.80 -14.55 5.75
CA ASP A 81 -17.21 -14.70 6.08
C ASP A 81 -17.76 -13.55 6.94
N HIS A 82 -16.97 -13.05 7.88
CA HIS A 82 -17.40 -11.99 8.80
C HIS A 82 -17.26 -10.58 8.23
N PHE A 83 -16.31 -10.36 7.30
CA PHE A 83 -16.02 -9.03 6.77
C PHE A 83 -17.26 -8.30 6.22
N PRO A 84 -18.15 -8.93 5.41
CA PRO A 84 -19.36 -8.24 4.93
C PRO A 84 -20.28 -7.68 6.05
N GLY A 85 -20.25 -8.26 7.24
CA GLY A 85 -21.00 -7.79 8.41
C GLY A 85 -20.29 -6.70 9.23
N SER A 86 -19.04 -6.39 8.92
CA SER A 86 -18.19 -5.51 9.72
C SER A 86 -18.50 -4.02 9.51
N ALA A 87 -18.04 -3.18 10.46
CA ALA A 87 -18.19 -1.73 10.35
C ALA A 87 -17.30 -1.16 9.22
N GLU A 88 -16.12 -1.74 9.00
CA GLU A 88 -15.18 -1.36 7.94
C GLU A 88 -15.76 -1.61 6.56
N PHE A 89 -16.45 -2.74 6.37
CA PHE A 89 -17.14 -3.03 5.11
C PHE A 89 -18.22 -1.98 4.83
N ARG A 90 -19.11 -1.73 5.80
CA ARG A 90 -20.16 -0.70 5.67
C ARG A 90 -19.56 0.68 5.39
N GLY A 91 -18.51 1.06 6.13
CA GLY A 91 -17.81 2.33 5.93
C GLY A 91 -17.23 2.44 4.52
N ALA A 92 -16.67 1.36 3.99
CA ALA A 92 -16.09 1.37 2.66
C ALA A 92 -17.11 1.51 1.55
N VAL A 93 -18.23 0.80 1.67
CA VAL A 93 -19.37 0.93 0.76
C VAL A 93 -19.91 2.37 0.76
N LEU A 94 -20.21 2.90 1.94
CA LEU A 94 -20.88 4.20 2.07
C LEU A 94 -19.95 5.37 1.73
N GLY A 95 -18.67 5.25 2.06
CA GLY A 95 -17.65 6.27 1.85
C GLY A 95 -16.92 6.16 0.50
N GLY A 96 -17.14 5.10 -0.27
CA GLY A 96 -16.40 4.84 -1.51
C GLY A 96 -14.94 4.43 -1.30
N ASP A 97 -14.59 3.87 -0.13
CA ASP A 97 -13.24 3.32 0.09
C ASP A 97 -13.04 2.03 -0.72
N ARG A 98 -11.77 1.66 -0.90
CA ARG A 98 -11.39 0.42 -1.56
C ARG A 98 -11.57 -0.76 -0.60
N LEU A 99 -12.41 -1.73 -0.98
CA LEU A 99 -12.74 -2.91 -0.15
C LEU A 99 -11.51 -3.65 0.41
N PRO A 100 -10.41 -3.89 -0.33
CA PRO A 100 -9.28 -4.61 0.26
C PRO A 100 -8.53 -3.80 1.33
N LEU A 101 -8.52 -2.47 1.25
CA LEU A 101 -7.99 -1.62 2.33
C LEU A 101 -8.89 -1.64 3.56
N ALA A 102 -10.20 -1.73 3.37
CA ALA A 102 -11.15 -1.89 4.46
C ALA A 102 -11.04 -3.28 5.11
N PHE A 103 -10.82 -4.33 4.31
CA PHE A 103 -10.55 -5.67 4.80
C PHE A 103 -9.30 -5.73 5.67
N ALA A 104 -8.20 -5.09 5.27
CA ALA A 104 -7.00 -4.99 6.10
C ALA A 104 -7.28 -4.37 7.48
N ARG A 105 -8.05 -3.27 7.53
CA ARG A 105 -8.42 -2.62 8.79
C ARG A 105 -9.27 -3.55 9.67
N PHE A 106 -10.23 -4.23 9.06
CA PHE A 106 -11.03 -5.25 9.75
C PHE A 106 -10.17 -6.38 10.31
N ALA A 107 -9.28 -6.95 9.50
CA ALA A 107 -8.39 -8.04 9.91
C ALA A 107 -7.44 -7.60 11.03
N LEU A 108 -6.88 -6.39 10.97
CA LEU A 108 -6.05 -5.81 12.04
C LEU A 108 -6.85 -5.64 13.33
N HIS A 109 -8.08 -5.12 13.24
CA HIS A 109 -8.96 -4.94 14.39
C HIS A 109 -9.30 -6.29 15.04
N ASP A 110 -9.69 -7.28 14.24
CA ASP A 110 -10.04 -8.63 14.71
C ASP A 110 -8.82 -9.35 15.32
N ALA A 111 -7.67 -9.31 14.64
CA ALA A 111 -6.43 -9.90 15.14
C ALA A 111 -6.02 -9.31 16.50
N ARG A 112 -6.04 -7.98 16.63
CA ARG A 112 -5.69 -7.30 17.89
C ARG A 112 -6.70 -7.61 19.00
N SER A 113 -8.00 -7.54 18.71
CA SER A 113 -9.04 -7.79 19.72
C SER A 113 -9.08 -9.23 20.23
N LYS A 114 -8.67 -10.21 19.41
CA LYS A 114 -8.59 -11.63 19.79
C LYS A 114 -7.21 -12.08 20.27
N GLY A 115 -6.25 -11.16 20.39
CA GLY A 115 -4.90 -11.47 20.88
C GLY A 115 -4.02 -12.24 19.90
N HIS A 116 -4.32 -12.18 18.60
CA HIS A 116 -3.49 -12.74 17.53
C HIS A 116 -2.40 -11.76 17.10
N ALA A 117 -1.53 -11.38 18.05
CA ALA A 117 -0.48 -10.40 17.83
C ALA A 117 0.50 -10.82 16.73
N GLU A 118 0.70 -12.13 16.54
CA GLU A 118 1.57 -12.70 15.51
C GLU A 118 1.06 -12.44 14.07
N LEU A 119 -0.24 -12.20 13.88
CA LEU A 119 -0.81 -11.95 12.56
C LEU A 119 -0.66 -10.49 12.14
N VAL A 120 -0.51 -9.58 13.10
CA VAL A 120 -0.50 -8.12 12.85
C VAL A 120 0.57 -7.72 11.83
N PRO A 121 1.84 -8.14 11.94
CA PRO A 121 2.88 -7.70 10.99
C PRO A 121 2.62 -8.13 9.54
N VAL A 122 2.08 -9.34 9.32
CA VAL A 122 1.77 -9.82 7.97
C VAL A 122 0.60 -9.04 7.36
N ILE A 123 -0.42 -8.74 8.17
CA ILE A 123 -1.56 -7.92 7.72
C ILE A 123 -1.10 -6.50 7.40
N GLU A 124 -0.22 -5.91 8.22
CA GLU A 124 0.35 -4.57 7.97
C GLU A 124 1.19 -4.55 6.68
N LEU A 125 1.98 -5.58 6.42
CA LEU A 125 2.74 -5.72 5.18
C LEU A 125 1.81 -5.81 3.95
N GLU A 126 0.84 -6.73 3.94
CA GLU A 126 -0.08 -6.87 2.82
C GLU A 126 -0.97 -5.64 2.65
N PHE A 127 -1.33 -4.95 3.74
CA PHE A 127 -2.03 -3.67 3.69
C PHE A 127 -1.20 -2.59 2.98
N ALA A 128 0.09 -2.48 3.33
CA ALA A 128 0.99 -1.52 2.71
C ALA A 128 1.23 -1.85 1.22
N LEU A 129 1.35 -3.12 0.85
CA LEU A 129 1.42 -3.58 -0.54
C LEU A 129 0.15 -3.24 -1.32
N ALA A 130 -1.02 -3.55 -0.75
CA ALA A 130 -2.33 -3.26 -1.31
C ALA A 130 -2.52 -1.75 -1.54
N ARG A 131 -2.07 -0.91 -0.60
CA ARG A 131 -2.08 0.55 -0.73
C ARG A 131 -1.15 1.00 -1.86
N LEU A 132 0.09 0.50 -1.89
CA LEU A 132 1.07 0.88 -2.89
C LEU A 132 0.64 0.55 -4.33
N ARG A 133 0.10 -0.65 -4.57
CA ARG A 133 -0.43 -1.04 -5.90
C ARG A 133 -1.47 -0.07 -6.44
N ARG A 134 -2.33 0.44 -5.55
CA ARG A 134 -3.40 1.37 -5.92
C ARG A 134 -2.90 2.77 -6.18
N GLU A 135 -1.98 3.25 -5.36
CA GLU A 135 -1.36 4.56 -5.57
C GLU A 135 -0.57 4.58 -6.89
N ALA A 136 0.13 3.49 -7.21
CA ALA A 136 0.81 3.31 -8.49
C ALA A 136 -0.17 3.24 -9.69
N ALA A 137 -1.26 2.49 -9.58
CA ALA A 137 -2.27 2.37 -10.65
C ALA A 137 -3.08 3.67 -10.87
N GLY A 138 -3.26 4.48 -9.82
CA GLY A 138 -4.07 5.68 -9.86
C GLY A 138 -3.51 6.83 -10.69
N GLY A 139 -2.26 6.74 -11.17
CA GLY A 139 -1.63 7.71 -12.08
C GLY A 139 -1.47 9.15 -11.55
N ARG A 140 -2.09 9.49 -10.40
CA ARG A 140 -2.03 10.83 -9.79
C ARG A 140 -0.67 11.16 -9.19
N LEU A 141 0.20 10.17 -8.99
CA LEU A 141 1.58 10.41 -8.59
C LEU A 141 2.43 11.01 -9.72
N GLY A 142 2.11 10.71 -10.99
CA GLY A 142 2.76 11.35 -12.14
C GLY A 142 2.34 12.81 -12.33
N ALA A 143 1.07 13.15 -12.09
CA ALA A 143 0.57 14.51 -12.28
C ALA A 143 0.97 15.49 -11.17
N LEU A 144 1.18 15.02 -9.94
CA LEU A 144 1.61 15.88 -8.82
C LEU A 144 3.14 16.03 -8.74
N ALA A 145 3.92 15.02 -9.14
CA ALA A 145 5.37 15.17 -9.29
C ALA A 145 5.74 16.19 -10.39
N SER A 146 4.89 16.35 -11.42
CA SER A 146 5.06 17.37 -12.46
C SER A 146 4.45 18.74 -12.13
N HIS A 147 3.62 18.88 -11.09
CA HIS A 147 2.91 20.14 -10.77
C HIS A 147 3.27 20.78 -9.42
N HIS A 148 4.19 20.20 -8.65
CA HIS A 148 4.75 20.83 -7.44
C HIS A 148 6.24 21.16 -7.52
N LEU A 149 6.86 21.02 -8.69
CA LEU A 149 8.04 21.82 -9.00
C LEU A 149 7.54 23.24 -9.33
N PRO A 150 8.00 24.30 -8.63
CA PRO A 150 7.66 25.67 -8.99
C PRO A 150 8.09 25.89 -10.45
N HIS A 151 7.13 26.23 -11.32
CA HIS A 151 7.46 26.67 -12.67
C HIS A 151 8.38 27.89 -12.57
N PRO A 152 9.57 27.86 -13.19
CA PRO A 152 10.44 29.02 -13.18
C PRO A 152 9.77 30.16 -13.97
N PRO A 153 9.77 31.40 -13.45
CA PRO A 153 9.36 32.55 -14.23
C PRO A 153 10.27 32.66 -15.45
N GLY A 154 9.65 32.94 -16.61
CA GLY A 154 10.33 33.00 -17.89
C GLY A 154 11.54 33.94 -17.87
N ASN A 155 12.62 33.47 -18.46
CA ASN A 155 13.88 34.18 -18.66
C ASN A 155 13.65 35.52 -19.39
N ASP A 156 14.02 36.61 -18.74
CA ASP A 156 14.51 37.80 -19.43
C ASP A 156 15.82 38.27 -18.79
N ARG A 157 16.90 37.98 -19.53
CA ARG A 157 18.27 38.54 -19.58
C ARG A 157 18.84 39.31 -18.37
N GLY A 158 20.04 38.88 -17.95
CA GLY A 158 21.05 39.76 -17.36
C GLY A 158 22.01 39.03 -16.43
N ALA A 159 23.28 38.94 -16.79
CA ALA A 159 24.29 38.13 -16.12
C ALA A 159 24.72 38.73 -14.77
N GLU A 160 24.26 38.12 -13.67
CA GLU A 160 24.92 38.07 -12.37
C GLU A 160 24.58 36.70 -11.78
N LEU A 161 25.59 35.90 -11.38
CA LEU A 161 25.39 34.65 -10.64
C LEU A 161 24.87 35.01 -9.24
N SER A 162 23.56 35.24 -9.19
CA SER A 162 22.78 35.51 -7.99
C SER A 162 22.76 34.27 -7.09
N VAL A 163 22.63 34.47 -5.78
CA VAL A 163 22.38 33.41 -4.78
C VAL A 163 21.27 32.44 -5.23
N SER A 164 20.32 32.90 -6.06
CA SER A 164 19.28 32.07 -6.69
C SER A 164 19.78 31.00 -7.67
N ASP A 165 20.98 31.10 -8.24
CA ASP A 165 21.55 30.05 -9.10
C ASP A 165 22.23 28.95 -8.28
N MET A 166 22.76 29.30 -7.09
CA MET A 166 23.26 28.32 -6.12
C MET A 166 22.10 27.51 -5.53
N GLU A 167 21.00 28.15 -5.14
CA GLU A 167 19.79 27.48 -4.64
C GLU A 167 19.15 26.58 -5.71
N ARG A 168 19.14 27.01 -6.99
CA ARG A 168 18.65 26.20 -8.11
C ARG A 168 19.52 24.97 -8.40
N ASN A 169 20.84 25.09 -8.28
CA ASN A 169 21.74 23.95 -8.44
C ASN A 169 21.65 22.96 -7.26
N HIS A 170 21.40 23.42 -6.04
CA HIS A 170 21.20 22.54 -4.88
C HIS A 170 19.89 21.75 -4.94
N ALA A 171 18.81 22.35 -5.47
CA ALA A 171 17.54 21.65 -5.67
C ALA A 171 17.66 20.51 -6.69
N ALA A 172 18.44 20.71 -7.77
CA ALA A 172 18.62 19.71 -8.83
C ALA A 172 19.43 18.47 -8.41
N ASP A 173 20.15 18.53 -7.29
CA ASP A 173 20.98 17.44 -6.78
C ASP A 173 20.42 16.80 -5.48
N THR A 174 19.18 17.10 -5.11
CA THR A 174 18.54 16.50 -3.93
C THR A 174 17.84 15.19 -4.32
N LEU A 175 18.11 14.11 -3.58
CA LEU A 175 17.44 12.82 -3.81
C LEU A 175 16.24 12.65 -2.87
N TRP A 176 15.13 12.17 -3.41
CA TRP A 176 13.89 11.91 -2.68
C TRP A 176 13.50 10.45 -2.77
N LEU A 177 12.88 9.92 -1.71
CA LEU A 177 12.20 8.64 -1.81
C LEU A 177 11.06 8.75 -2.83
N SER A 178 11.08 7.87 -3.83
CA SER A 178 10.04 7.81 -4.86
C SER A 178 8.66 7.65 -4.21
N PRO A 179 7.62 8.33 -4.72
CA PRO A 179 6.26 8.09 -4.23
C PRO A 179 5.75 6.67 -4.53
N GLN A 180 6.50 5.92 -5.34
CA GLN A 180 6.26 4.52 -5.65
C GLN A 180 7.07 3.56 -4.77
N ALA A 181 7.88 4.10 -3.87
CA ALA A 181 8.59 3.37 -2.84
C ALA A 181 8.01 3.72 -1.47
N ARG A 182 8.00 2.75 -0.55
CA ARG A 182 7.65 2.93 0.86
C ARG A 182 8.55 2.07 1.70
N ILE A 183 8.79 2.53 2.92
CA ILE A 183 9.45 1.71 3.94
C ILE A 183 8.44 1.49 5.04
N VAL A 184 8.22 0.23 5.39
CA VAL A 184 7.43 -0.16 6.56
C VAL A 184 8.35 -0.73 7.62
N ASP A 185 8.16 -0.26 8.84
CA ASP A 185 8.85 -0.76 10.03
C ASP A 185 7.97 -1.84 10.65
N LEU A 186 8.47 -3.08 10.68
CA LEU A 186 7.77 -4.22 11.24
C LEU A 186 8.68 -4.96 12.23
N PRO A 187 8.13 -5.77 13.15
CA PRO A 187 8.92 -6.67 13.99
C PRO A 187 9.94 -7.47 13.19
N SER A 188 11.17 -7.56 13.68
CA SER A 188 12.23 -8.33 13.02
C SER A 188 11.83 -9.80 12.85
N GLY A 189 12.09 -10.35 11.66
CA GLY A 189 11.68 -11.71 11.26
C GLY A 189 10.36 -11.76 10.47
N THR A 190 9.66 -10.64 10.31
CA THR A 190 8.43 -10.55 9.52
C THR A 190 8.68 -10.87 8.05
N HIS A 191 9.72 -10.28 7.43
CA HIS A 191 10.02 -10.50 6.01
C HIS A 191 10.32 -11.98 5.71
N ALA A 192 11.24 -12.57 6.47
CA ALA A 192 11.63 -13.98 6.31
C ALA A 192 10.44 -14.93 6.53
N TRP A 193 9.54 -14.63 7.48
CA TRP A 193 8.33 -15.42 7.66
C TRP A 193 7.37 -15.28 6.49
N CYS A 194 7.20 -14.09 5.93
CA CYS A 194 6.37 -13.87 4.74
C CYS A 194 6.90 -14.63 3.52
N GLU A 195 8.21 -14.65 3.30
CA GLU A 195 8.84 -15.46 2.25
C GLU A 195 8.57 -16.96 2.44
N THR A 196 8.69 -17.44 3.69
CA THR A 196 8.40 -18.84 4.01
C THR A 196 6.91 -19.17 3.82
N LEU A 197 6.00 -18.28 4.23
CA LEU A 197 4.56 -18.40 4.01
C LEU A 197 4.23 -18.47 2.52
N GLN A 198 4.85 -17.61 1.71
CA GLN A 198 4.67 -17.59 0.26
C GLN A 198 5.15 -18.90 -0.36
N ALA A 199 6.36 -19.36 -0.02
CA ALA A 199 6.89 -20.63 -0.50
C ALA A 199 6.00 -21.81 -0.11
N HIS A 200 5.47 -21.84 1.12
CA HIS A 200 4.54 -22.89 1.54
C HIS A 200 3.23 -22.85 0.73
N LEU A 201 2.66 -21.66 0.52
CA LEU A 201 1.45 -21.50 -0.29
C LEU A 201 1.65 -21.97 -1.74
N GLU A 202 2.78 -21.66 -2.36
CA GLU A 202 3.11 -22.07 -3.73
C GLU A 202 3.30 -23.59 -3.85
N ASN A 203 3.81 -24.23 -2.81
CA ASN A 203 4.03 -25.68 -2.77
C ASN A 203 2.82 -26.47 -2.19
N GLY A 204 1.70 -25.80 -1.89
CA GLY A 204 0.53 -26.44 -1.29
C GLY A 204 0.78 -27.02 0.12
N LEU A 205 1.76 -26.47 0.84
CA LEU A 205 2.13 -26.87 2.19
C LEU A 205 1.34 -26.09 3.24
N PRO A 206 1.11 -26.67 4.43
CA PRO A 206 0.46 -25.94 5.53
C PRO A 206 1.32 -24.76 5.98
N ALA A 207 0.67 -23.65 6.36
CA ALA A 207 1.37 -22.44 6.81
C ALA A 207 2.37 -22.76 7.95
N PRO A 208 3.65 -22.32 7.85
CA PRO A 208 4.66 -22.56 8.88
C PRO A 208 4.29 -21.82 10.18
N ARG A 209 4.86 -22.24 11.32
CA ARG A 209 4.77 -21.44 12.54
C ARG A 209 5.56 -20.14 12.33
N PRO A 210 5.12 -19.02 12.93
CA PRO A 210 6.01 -17.88 13.09
C PRO A 210 7.27 -18.35 13.82
N SER A 211 8.45 -18.06 13.26
CA SER A 211 9.75 -18.41 13.85
C SER A 211 10.71 -17.25 13.65
N GLY A 212 11.52 -16.95 14.67
CA GLY A 212 12.49 -15.84 14.59
C GLY A 212 11.86 -14.46 14.71
N PHE A 213 10.64 -14.35 15.25
CA PHE A 213 10.04 -13.06 15.59
C PHE A 213 10.70 -12.47 16.82
N HIS A 214 11.21 -11.26 16.66
CA HIS A 214 11.73 -10.43 17.75
C HIS A 214 10.86 -9.17 17.84
N PRO A 215 9.72 -9.21 18.54
CA PRO A 215 8.78 -8.08 18.62
C PRO A 215 9.39 -6.79 19.18
N GLU A 216 10.45 -6.93 19.97
CA GLU A 216 11.25 -5.84 20.53
C GLU A 216 12.20 -5.18 19.52
N LEU A 217 12.50 -5.86 18.41
CA LEU A 217 13.36 -5.36 17.34
C LEU A 217 12.51 -5.00 16.12
N GLN A 218 12.95 -3.99 15.38
CA GLN A 218 12.31 -3.58 14.12
C GLN A 218 13.22 -3.91 12.95
N GLU A 219 12.63 -4.26 11.82
CA GLU A 219 13.28 -4.31 10.51
C GLU A 219 12.56 -3.36 9.54
N GLY A 220 13.35 -2.65 8.73
CA GLY A 220 12.82 -1.86 7.62
C GLY A 220 12.60 -2.76 6.41
N ILE A 221 11.40 -2.71 5.82
CA ILE A 221 11.08 -3.42 4.58
C ILE A 221 10.72 -2.38 3.52
N LEU A 222 11.49 -2.37 2.43
CA LEU A 222 11.22 -1.59 1.24
C LEU A 222 10.11 -2.27 0.42
N LEU A 223 9.08 -1.51 0.11
CA LEU A 223 8.02 -1.85 -0.83
C LEU A 223 8.16 -0.90 -2.02
N PHE A 224 8.32 -1.42 -3.23
CA PHE A 224 8.43 -0.55 -4.40
C PHE A 224 7.67 -1.10 -5.60
N ALA A 225 6.97 -0.21 -6.30
CA ALA A 225 6.17 -0.53 -7.47
C ALA A 225 6.94 -0.24 -8.75
N HIS A 226 7.07 -1.24 -9.63
CA HIS A 226 7.65 -1.03 -10.96
C HIS A 226 6.66 -0.30 -11.88
N THR A 227 7.12 0.79 -12.49
CA THR A 227 6.34 1.62 -13.44
C THR A 227 6.15 0.99 -14.82
N THR A 228 6.93 -0.03 -15.17
CA THR A 228 7.00 -0.57 -16.54
C THR A 228 5.81 -1.47 -16.92
N GLY A 229 4.77 -1.54 -16.09
CA GLY A 229 3.56 -2.32 -16.34
C GLY A 229 2.59 -1.65 -17.33
N ALA A 230 1.90 -2.47 -18.14
CA ALA A 230 0.79 -2.00 -18.97
C ALA A 230 -0.31 -1.35 -18.09
N ARG A 231 -0.88 -0.21 -18.52
CA ARG A 231 -1.87 0.58 -17.75
C ARG A 231 -3.06 -0.19 -17.17
N HIS A 232 -3.38 -1.36 -17.72
CA HIS A 232 -4.50 -2.21 -17.32
C HIS A 232 -4.11 -3.33 -16.34
N ARG A 233 -2.83 -3.48 -15.98
CA ARG A 233 -2.37 -4.45 -14.99
C ARG A 233 -1.98 -3.73 -13.69
N PRO A 234 -2.23 -4.32 -12.51
CA PRO A 234 -1.68 -3.82 -11.26
C PRO A 234 -0.15 -3.71 -11.37
N ALA A 235 0.42 -2.66 -10.78
CA ALA A 235 1.87 -2.53 -10.71
C ALA A 235 2.48 -3.74 -10.00
N LEU A 236 3.56 -4.29 -10.57
CA LEU A 236 4.35 -5.31 -9.90
C LEU A 236 5.03 -4.63 -8.71
N VAL A 237 4.70 -5.08 -7.51
CA VAL A 237 5.30 -4.57 -6.27
C VAL A 237 6.25 -5.62 -5.71
N ARG A 238 7.49 -5.22 -5.44
CA ARG A 238 8.50 -6.03 -4.78
C ARG A 238 8.65 -5.62 -3.32
N THR A 239 9.08 -6.58 -2.52
CA THR A 239 9.45 -6.41 -1.11
C THR A 239 10.92 -6.73 -0.97
N GLU A 240 11.64 -5.95 -0.17
CA GLU A 240 13.03 -6.21 0.16
C GLU A 240 13.30 -5.82 1.61
N ARG A 241 13.96 -6.70 2.36
CA ARG A 241 14.45 -6.38 3.70
C ARG A 241 15.67 -5.46 3.57
N LEU A 242 15.63 -4.33 4.27
CA LEU A 242 16.72 -3.36 4.26
C LEU A 242 17.74 -3.68 5.35
N GLU A 243 19.01 -3.58 4.99
CA GLU A 243 20.08 -3.51 5.98
C GLU A 243 20.00 -2.16 6.73
N PRO A 244 20.35 -2.10 8.02
CA PRO A 244 20.11 -0.90 8.84
C PRO A 244 20.67 0.41 8.27
N PRO A 245 21.90 0.46 7.70
CA PRO A 245 22.40 1.69 7.07
C PRO A 245 21.57 2.12 5.85
N VAL A 246 21.06 1.16 5.07
CA VAL A 246 20.23 1.44 3.88
C VAL A 246 18.85 1.94 4.30
N ASP A 247 18.25 1.33 5.33
CA ASP A 247 17.00 1.78 5.93
C ASP A 247 17.11 3.23 6.42
N GLU A 248 18.16 3.55 7.17
CA GLU A 248 18.40 4.91 7.66
C GLU A 248 18.55 5.92 6.51
N LEU A 249 19.34 5.58 5.49
CA LEU A 249 19.55 6.40 4.30
C LEU A 249 18.23 6.69 3.56
N LEU A 250 17.43 5.65 3.29
CA LEU A 250 16.16 5.79 2.57
C LEU A 250 15.08 6.48 3.43
N LYS A 251 15.15 6.39 4.76
CA LYS A 251 14.29 7.19 5.66
C LYS A 251 14.66 8.66 5.60
N ARG A 252 15.96 9.01 5.57
CA ARG A 252 16.44 10.40 5.43
C ARG A 252 16.03 11.00 4.07
N SER A 253 15.99 10.23 2.99
CA SER A 253 15.56 10.73 1.68
C SER A 253 14.08 11.10 1.59
N ARG A 254 13.25 10.77 2.57
CA ARG A 254 11.84 11.23 2.64
C ARG A 254 11.73 12.75 2.76
N THR A 255 12.74 13.40 3.34
CA THR A 255 12.79 14.86 3.52
C THR A 255 13.75 15.55 2.56
N GLY A 256 14.25 14.82 1.55
CA GLY A 256 15.26 15.30 0.62
C GLY A 256 16.67 15.05 1.16
N LEU A 257 17.50 14.40 0.34
CA LEU A 257 18.87 14.02 0.67
C LEU A 257 19.85 14.76 -0.26
N THR A 258 20.40 15.85 0.25
CA THR A 258 21.34 16.73 -0.47
C THR A 258 22.73 16.08 -0.62
N SER A 259 23.56 16.56 -1.56
CA SER A 259 24.95 16.09 -1.73
C SER A 259 25.76 16.10 -0.43
N GLU A 260 25.60 17.17 0.35
CA GLU A 260 26.29 17.33 1.64
C GLU A 260 25.80 16.29 2.65
N ALA A 261 24.48 16.10 2.77
CA ALA A 261 23.90 15.10 3.65
C ALA A 261 24.30 13.67 3.25
N ARG A 262 24.43 13.37 1.95
CA ARG A 262 24.94 12.09 1.45
C ARG A 262 26.40 11.89 1.84
N SER A 263 27.24 12.91 1.62
CA SER A 263 28.65 12.87 1.97
C SER A 263 28.87 12.70 3.48
N GLU A 264 28.08 13.40 4.30
CA GLU A 264 28.10 13.26 5.76
C GLU A 264 27.67 11.85 6.18
N PHE A 265 26.58 11.35 5.59
CA PHE A 265 26.09 10.01 5.86
C PHE A 265 27.14 8.94 5.51
N ALA A 266 27.75 9.01 4.33
CA ALA A 266 28.81 8.07 3.91
C ALA A 266 29.95 8.01 4.93
N ARG A 267 30.47 9.18 5.33
CA ARG A 267 31.55 9.28 6.32
C ARG A 267 31.13 8.74 7.68
N ALA A 268 29.91 9.00 8.12
CA ALA A 268 29.38 8.47 9.38
C ALA A 268 29.30 6.93 9.39
N GLN A 269 29.08 6.32 8.23
CA GLN A 269 29.10 4.86 8.04
C GLN A 269 30.50 4.31 7.74
N GLY A 270 31.55 5.15 7.73
CA GLY A 270 32.92 4.74 7.41
C GLY A 270 33.16 4.41 5.93
N ALA A 271 32.33 4.95 5.03
CA ALA A 271 32.47 4.79 3.58
C ALA A 271 32.94 6.10 2.91
N GLU A 272 33.54 5.97 1.73
CA GLU A 272 33.87 7.13 0.88
C GLU A 272 32.59 7.64 0.20
N PRO A 273 32.38 8.97 0.09
CA PRO A 273 31.20 9.54 -0.58
C PRO A 273 30.97 9.01 -2.00
N GLU A 274 32.04 8.78 -2.77
CA GLU A 274 31.96 8.27 -4.14
C GLU A 274 31.38 6.86 -4.22
N ASP A 275 31.62 6.02 -3.22
CA ASP A 275 31.07 4.66 -3.16
C ASP A 275 29.57 4.70 -2.85
N LEU A 276 29.13 5.62 -1.98
CA LEU A 276 27.71 5.86 -1.74
C LEU A 276 27.01 6.36 -3.01
N GLU A 277 27.62 7.30 -3.75
CA GLU A 277 27.03 7.80 -5.01
C GLU A 277 26.88 6.69 -6.06
N ARG A 278 27.87 5.79 -6.18
CA ARG A 278 27.74 4.60 -7.06
C ARG A 278 26.59 3.69 -6.63
N PHE A 279 26.47 3.43 -5.33
CA PHE A 279 25.38 2.62 -4.77
C PHE A 279 23.99 3.25 -5.01
N LEU A 280 23.89 4.57 -4.96
CA LEU A 280 22.63 5.29 -5.19
C LEU A 280 22.17 5.27 -6.65
N VAL A 281 23.07 5.01 -7.61
CA VAL A 281 22.70 4.83 -9.03
C VAL A 281 21.71 3.68 -9.18
N ASP A 282 21.93 2.55 -8.48
CA ASP A 282 21.03 1.39 -8.57
C ASP A 282 19.61 1.75 -8.10
N PHE A 283 19.47 2.51 -7.01
CA PHE A 283 18.16 2.96 -6.54
C PHE A 283 17.48 3.98 -7.47
N LEU A 284 18.25 4.81 -8.18
CA LEU A 284 17.72 5.71 -9.19
C LEU A 284 17.24 4.92 -10.42
N ASP A 285 18.03 3.94 -10.86
CA ASP A 285 17.71 3.08 -12.00
C ASP A 285 16.47 2.21 -11.74
N GLU A 286 16.31 1.74 -10.50
CA GLU A 286 15.11 1.01 -10.07
C GLU A 286 13.90 1.92 -9.79
N GLY A 287 14.09 3.24 -9.75
CA GLY A 287 13.05 4.22 -9.45
C GLY A 287 12.61 4.23 -7.98
N VAL A 288 13.44 3.72 -7.07
CA VAL A 288 13.28 3.81 -5.61
C VAL A 288 13.58 5.22 -5.12
N LEU A 289 14.59 5.86 -5.71
CA LEU A 289 14.90 7.27 -5.52
C LEU A 289 14.57 8.08 -6.77
N VAL A 290 14.28 9.37 -6.59
CA VAL A 290 14.06 10.35 -7.66
C VAL A 290 14.82 11.64 -7.37
N ARG A 291 15.09 12.43 -8.41
CA ARG A 291 15.64 13.80 -8.31
C ARG A 291 14.49 14.81 -8.36
#